data_AF-A0A1Q9NTK7-F1
#
_entry.id   AF-A0A1Q9NTK7-F1
#
_cell.length_a   1.000
_cell.length_b   1.000
_cell.length_c   1.000
_cell.angle_alpha   90.00
_cell.angle_beta   90.00
_cell.angle_gamma   90.00
#
_symmetry.space_group_name_H-M   'P 1'
#
loop_
_entity.id
_entity.type
_entity.pdbx_description
1 polymer ?
#
loop_
_entity_poly.entity_id
_entity_poly.type
_entity_poly.pdbx_seq_one_letter_code
_entity_poly.pdbx_strand_id
1 'polypeptide(L)'
;MSLRRKYRKGQLFLMEVIISLTVLFALITILFSNQQLTPPPVTNNLDEVSNNILNLLSEDEDLFKYLTNANYSFYTLGSSLFDSNNATKVSIFNTIKSGIPILSNFKTFIFRFNPSTPSWDQIDIINFEAYTPSGSDITQSELYIPGFQGLYDQYRIQLSIWYEVQ
;
A
#
# COMPACT_ATOMS: atom_id res chain seq x y z
N MET A 1 -58.21 30.77 -7.78
CA MET A 1 -57.28 29.62 -7.84
C MET A 1 -56.59 29.49 -6.48
N SER A 2 -56.89 28.42 -5.73
CA SER A 2 -56.66 28.31 -4.28
C SER A 2 -55.16 28.27 -3.87
N LEU A 3 -54.74 29.23 -3.03
CA LEU A 3 -53.41 29.33 -2.42
C LEU A 3 -52.95 28.03 -1.72
N ARG A 4 -53.89 27.20 -1.24
CA ARG A 4 -53.62 25.90 -0.61
C ARG A 4 -52.94 24.88 -1.54
N ARG A 5 -53.20 24.91 -2.85
CA ARG A 5 -52.56 23.98 -3.81
C ARG A 5 -51.11 24.34 -4.11
N LYS A 6 -50.74 25.63 -4.06
CA LYS A 6 -49.34 26.07 -4.22
C LYS A 6 -48.48 25.69 -3.02
N TYR A 7 -49.00 25.85 -1.80
CA TYR A 7 -48.29 25.46 -0.57
C TYR A 7 -48.00 23.96 -0.49
N ARG A 8 -48.95 23.09 -0.88
CA ARG A 8 -48.72 21.63 -0.93
C ARG A 8 -47.62 21.21 -1.91
N LYS A 9 -47.51 21.87 -3.07
CA LYS A 9 -46.45 21.57 -4.04
C LYS A 9 -45.07 22.00 -3.55
N GLY A 10 -44.97 23.16 -2.88
CA GLY A 10 -43.72 23.61 -2.27
C GLY A 10 -43.26 22.72 -1.11
N GLN A 11 -44.20 22.23 -0.30
CA GLN A 11 -43.90 21.27 0.78
C GLN A 11 -43.44 19.91 0.26
N LEU A 12 -44.05 19.40 -0.81
CA LEU A 12 -43.64 18.15 -1.45
C LEU A 12 -42.22 18.25 -2.04
N PHE A 13 -41.91 19.35 -2.72
CA PHE A 13 -40.57 19.60 -3.26
C PHE A 13 -39.51 19.69 -2.14
N LEU A 14 -39.82 20.40 -1.05
CA LEU A 14 -38.91 20.51 0.09
C LEU A 14 -38.65 19.15 0.75
N MET A 15 -39.68 18.29 0.82
CA MET A 15 -39.57 16.94 1.36
C MET A 15 -38.67 16.05 0.48
N GLU A 16 -38.79 16.12 -0.85
CA GLU A 16 -37.91 15.40 -1.78
C GLU A 16 -36.44 15.81 -1.65
N VAL A 17 -36.18 17.11 -1.50
CA VAL A 17 -34.81 17.62 -1.32
C VAL A 17 -34.19 17.10 -0.03
N ILE A 18 -34.95 17.10 1.07
CA ILE A 18 -34.47 16.59 2.37
C ILE A 18 -34.16 15.10 2.28
N ILE A 19 -35.04 14.29 1.68
CA ILE A 19 -34.85 12.85 1.51
C ILE A 19 -33.61 12.58 0.64
N SER A 20 -33.46 13.31 -0.47
CA SER A 20 -32.31 13.16 -1.37
C SER A 20 -30.99 13.48 -0.66
N LEU A 21 -30.96 14.53 0.17
CA LEU A 21 -29.81 14.88 0.98
C LEU A 21 -29.50 13.81 2.03
N THR A 22 -30.52 13.23 2.69
CA THR A 22 -30.29 12.18 3.70
C THR A 22 -29.71 10.92 3.07
N VAL A 23 -30.21 10.53 1.89
CA VAL A 23 -29.66 9.39 1.13
C VAL A 23 -28.21 9.67 0.71
N LEU A 24 -27.92 10.89 0.25
CA LEU A 24 -26.56 11.30 -0.11
C LEU A 24 -25.62 11.21 1.10
N PHE A 25 -26.02 11.76 2.25
CA PHE A 25 -25.21 11.67 3.47
C PHE A 25 -25.00 10.23 3.92
N ALA A 26 -26.02 9.39 3.89
CA ALA A 26 -25.89 7.97 4.22
C ALA A 26 -24.92 7.24 3.29
N LEU A 27 -24.99 7.48 1.98
CA LEU A 27 -24.05 6.90 1.00
C LEU A 27 -22.62 7.36 1.25
N ILE A 28 -22.42 8.65 1.54
CA ILE A 28 -21.11 9.20 1.91
C ILE A 28 -20.59 8.52 3.19
N THR A 29 -21.41 8.39 4.22
CA THR A 29 -21.03 7.74 5.48
C THR A 29 -20.66 6.27 5.26
N ILE A 30 -21.38 5.54 4.41
CA ILE A 30 -21.06 4.14 4.07
C ILE A 30 -19.75 4.05 3.27
N LEU A 31 -19.52 4.99 2.35
CA LEU A 31 -18.26 5.09 1.59
C LEU A 31 -17.06 5.30 2.53
N PHE A 32 -17.20 6.14 3.56
CA PHE A 32 -16.16 6.37 4.56
C PHE A 32 -16.08 5.28 5.64
N SER A 33 -17.17 4.54 5.94
CA SER A 33 -17.13 3.44 6.91
C SER A 33 -16.56 2.14 6.32
N ASN A 34 -16.75 1.90 5.03
CA ASN A 34 -16.18 0.75 4.32
C ASN A 34 -14.72 0.95 3.92
N GLN A 35 -14.20 2.18 4.02
CA GLN A 35 -12.77 2.37 4.19
C GLN A 35 -12.45 1.94 5.62
N GLN A 36 -12.23 0.64 5.82
CA GLN A 36 -11.42 0.15 6.95
C GLN A 36 -10.05 0.82 6.81
N LEU A 37 -9.96 2.05 7.32
CA LEU A 37 -8.71 2.63 7.77
C LEU A 37 -8.20 1.62 8.78
N THR A 38 -7.19 0.83 8.38
CA THR A 38 -6.30 0.22 9.35
C THR A 38 -6.06 1.26 10.44
N PRO A 39 -6.32 0.95 11.72
CA PRO A 39 -6.16 1.92 12.78
C PRO A 39 -4.78 2.55 12.61
N PRO A 40 -4.68 3.89 12.59
CA PRO A 40 -3.39 4.53 12.38
C PRO A 40 -2.41 3.96 13.41
N PRO A 41 -1.14 3.74 13.02
CA PRO A 41 -0.16 3.14 13.91
C PRO A 41 -0.17 3.87 15.27
N VAL A 42 -0.36 3.10 16.33
CA VAL A 42 -0.53 3.60 17.71
C VAL A 42 0.78 4.20 18.26
N THR A 43 1.89 3.99 17.53
CA THR A 43 3.24 4.32 17.95
C THR A 43 3.89 5.24 16.91
N ASN A 44 4.56 6.29 17.38
CA ASN A 44 5.36 7.17 16.52
C ASN A 44 6.75 6.58 16.24
N ASN A 45 7.01 5.35 16.69
CA ASN A 45 8.28 4.67 16.52
C ASN A 45 8.28 3.98 15.14
N LEU A 46 8.97 4.60 14.18
CA LEU A 46 9.00 4.13 12.80
C LEU A 46 9.66 2.75 12.65
N ASP A 47 10.58 2.37 13.54
CA ASP A 47 11.17 1.02 13.53
C ASP A 47 10.14 -0.06 13.84
N GLU A 48 9.29 0.18 14.85
CA GLU A 48 8.22 -0.75 15.25
C GLU A 48 7.16 -0.84 14.15
N VAL A 49 6.76 0.30 13.59
CA VAL A 49 5.87 0.37 12.43
C VAL A 49 6.43 -0.44 11.27
N SER A 50 7.72 -0.25 10.95
CA SER A 50 8.35 -0.95 9.84
C SER A 50 8.37 -2.45 10.05
N ASN A 51 8.70 -2.92 11.26
CA ASN A 51 8.69 -4.35 11.58
C ASN A 51 7.29 -4.95 11.48
N ASN A 52 6.25 -4.23 11.93
CA ASN A 52 4.87 -4.68 11.80
C ASN A 52 4.45 -4.79 10.32
N ILE A 53 4.85 -3.83 9.48
CA ILE A 53 4.61 -3.89 8.03
C ILE A 53 5.31 -5.09 7.41
N LEU A 54 6.58 -5.33 7.75
CA LEU A 54 7.33 -6.48 7.22
C LEU A 54 6.68 -7.81 7.61
N ASN A 55 6.12 -7.91 8.82
CA ASN A 55 5.34 -9.07 9.25
C ASN A 55 4.04 -9.21 8.44
N LEU A 56 3.27 -8.13 8.28
CA LEU A 56 2.05 -8.13 7.47
C LEU A 56 2.33 -8.53 6.02
N LEU A 57 3.41 -8.03 5.43
CA LEU A 57 3.84 -8.41 4.10
C LEU A 57 4.21 -9.90 4.03
N SER A 58 4.85 -10.46 5.06
CA SER A 58 5.19 -11.89 5.09
C SER A 58 3.96 -12.80 5.19
N GLU A 59 2.86 -12.29 5.75
CA GLU A 59 1.56 -12.96 5.82
C GLU A 59 0.71 -12.73 4.55
N ASP A 60 1.08 -11.74 3.72
CA ASP A 60 0.37 -11.38 2.50
C ASP A 60 0.63 -12.40 1.38
N GLU A 61 -0.43 -13.05 0.90
CA GLU A 61 -0.37 -13.99 -0.21
C GLU A 61 0.15 -13.34 -1.50
N ASP A 62 -0.07 -12.03 -1.67
CA ASP A 62 0.42 -11.30 -2.84
C ASP A 62 1.94 -11.10 -2.82
N LEU A 63 2.61 -11.20 -1.65
CA LEU A 63 4.05 -11.00 -1.56
C LEU A 63 4.82 -12.07 -2.35
N PHE A 64 4.43 -13.34 -2.22
CA PHE A 64 5.05 -14.43 -2.97
C PHE A 64 4.94 -14.22 -4.48
N LYS A 65 3.74 -13.84 -4.94
CA LYS A 65 3.45 -13.60 -6.35
C LYS A 65 4.23 -12.38 -6.86
N TYR A 66 4.29 -11.31 -6.06
CA TYR A 66 5.08 -10.13 -6.34
C TYR A 66 6.57 -10.47 -6.52
N LEU A 67 7.17 -11.18 -5.56
CA LEU A 67 8.60 -11.54 -5.60
C LEU A 67 8.93 -12.44 -6.79
N THR A 68 8.04 -13.39 -7.10
CA THR A 68 8.18 -14.25 -8.30
C THR A 68 8.17 -13.42 -9.59
N ASN A 69 7.24 -12.47 -9.72
CA ASN A 69 7.14 -11.61 -10.90
C ASN A 69 8.33 -10.65 -11.02
N ALA A 70 8.77 -10.06 -9.91
CA ALA A 70 9.94 -9.18 -9.87
C ALA A 70 11.20 -9.96 -10.29
N ASN A 71 11.38 -11.16 -9.75
CA ASN A 71 12.49 -12.04 -10.11
C ASN A 71 12.49 -12.41 -11.61
N TYR A 72 11.32 -12.77 -12.15
CA TYR A 72 11.16 -13.03 -13.58
C TYR A 72 11.52 -11.80 -14.43
N SER A 73 11.04 -10.62 -14.04
CA SER A 73 11.35 -9.36 -14.73
C SER A 73 12.85 -9.07 -14.74
N PHE A 74 13.54 -9.28 -13.61
CA PHE A 74 14.97 -9.01 -13.51
C PHE A 74 15.80 -9.94 -14.41
N TYR A 75 15.62 -11.26 -14.28
CA TYR A 75 16.47 -12.22 -15.03
C TYR A 75 16.03 -12.46 -16.47
N THR A 76 14.74 -12.32 -16.77
CA THR A 76 14.22 -12.61 -18.12
C THR A 76 14.13 -11.34 -18.97
N LEU A 77 13.71 -10.22 -18.38
CA LEU A 77 13.53 -8.95 -19.11
C LEU A 77 14.71 -7.98 -18.91
N GLY A 78 15.61 -8.25 -17.95
CA GLY A 78 16.75 -7.38 -17.66
C GLY A 78 16.38 -6.06 -16.98
N SER A 79 15.18 -5.97 -16.38
CA SER A 79 14.70 -4.76 -15.71
C SER A 79 14.65 -4.95 -14.20
N SER A 80 15.38 -4.09 -13.48
CA SER A 80 15.31 -3.94 -12.02
C SER A 80 14.19 -3.01 -11.55
N LEU A 81 13.34 -2.56 -12.48
CA LEU A 81 12.11 -1.83 -12.19
C LEU A 81 10.96 -2.64 -12.77
N PHE A 82 10.36 -3.45 -11.91
CA PHE A 82 9.14 -4.16 -12.23
C PHE A 82 8.01 -3.15 -12.48
N ASP A 83 7.17 -3.41 -13.49
CA ASP A 83 6.11 -2.52 -13.95
C ASP A 83 5.30 -1.94 -12.77
N SER A 84 5.29 -0.60 -12.67
CA SER A 84 4.59 0.13 -11.60
C SER A 84 3.08 -0.05 -11.64
N ASN A 85 2.51 -0.40 -12.80
CA ASN A 85 1.08 -0.66 -12.95
C ASN A 85 0.70 -2.11 -12.66
N ASN A 86 1.66 -2.97 -12.32
CA ASN A 86 1.37 -4.36 -12.03
C ASN A 86 0.54 -4.49 -10.75
N ALA A 87 -0.56 -5.26 -10.83
CA ALA A 87 -1.50 -5.41 -9.73
C ALA A 87 -0.84 -5.88 -8.41
N THR A 88 0.14 -6.79 -8.45
CA THR A 88 0.80 -7.25 -7.22
C THR A 88 1.70 -6.17 -6.64
N LYS A 89 2.42 -5.40 -7.47
CA LYS A 89 3.25 -4.28 -6.99
C LYS A 89 2.40 -3.17 -6.39
N VAL A 90 1.25 -2.87 -7.00
CA VAL A 90 0.26 -1.91 -6.48
C VAL A 90 -0.33 -2.40 -5.16
N SER A 91 -0.63 -3.70 -5.03
CA SER A 91 -1.10 -4.33 -3.79
C SER A 91 -0.09 -4.12 -2.66
N ILE A 92 1.17 -4.54 -2.86
CA ILE A 92 2.25 -4.37 -1.87
C ILE A 92 2.46 -2.90 -1.51
N PHE A 93 2.46 -1.99 -2.51
CA PHE A 93 2.56 -0.56 -2.26
C PHE A 93 1.45 -0.05 -1.33
N ASN A 94 0.20 -0.44 -1.58
CA ASN A 94 -0.94 -0.03 -0.77
C ASN A 94 -0.91 -0.63 0.63
N THR A 95 -0.49 -1.89 0.77
CA THR A 95 -0.28 -2.54 2.06
C THR A 95 0.71 -1.75 2.92
N ILE A 96 1.89 -1.42 2.37
CA ILE A 96 2.88 -0.60 3.08
C ILE A 96 2.31 0.78 3.41
N LYS A 97 1.69 1.45 2.42
CA LYS A 97 1.16 2.81 2.61
C LYS A 97 0.08 2.87 3.71
N SER A 98 -0.73 1.82 3.85
CA SER A 98 -1.77 1.72 4.88
C SER A 98 -1.22 1.44 6.28
N GLY A 99 0.00 0.90 6.39
CA GLY A 99 0.66 0.57 7.65
C GLY A 99 1.48 1.70 8.25
N ILE A 100 1.82 2.73 7.46
CA ILE A 100 2.68 3.84 7.91
C ILE A 100 1.86 5.07 8.36
N PRO A 101 2.38 5.92 9.26
CA PRO A 101 1.75 7.19 9.62
C PRO A 101 1.47 8.10 8.42
N ILE A 102 0.40 8.90 8.46
CA ILE A 102 -0.05 9.76 7.36
C ILE A 102 1.04 10.74 6.89
N LEU A 103 1.82 11.31 7.82
CA LEU A 103 2.89 12.28 7.55
C LEU A 103 4.23 11.62 7.19
N SER A 104 4.25 10.29 7.07
CA SER A 104 5.45 9.55 6.71
C SER A 104 5.43 9.12 5.24
N ASN A 105 6.63 9.04 4.69
CA ASN A 105 6.91 8.55 3.37
C ASN A 105 7.84 7.34 3.47
N PHE A 106 7.90 6.53 2.43
CA PHE A 106 8.64 5.28 2.46
C PHE A 106 9.27 4.96 1.11
N LYS A 107 10.28 4.10 1.13
CA LYS A 107 10.82 3.44 -0.06
C LYS A 107 11.23 2.03 0.30
N THR A 108 10.95 1.08 -0.57
CA THR A 108 11.31 -0.33 -0.30
C THR A 108 12.21 -0.84 -1.41
N PHE A 109 13.33 -1.42 -1.01
CA PHE A 109 14.28 -2.07 -1.90
C PHE A 109 14.15 -3.58 -1.76
N ILE A 110 14.04 -4.27 -2.89
CA ILE A 110 13.91 -5.72 -2.93
C ILE A 110 15.18 -6.30 -3.50
N PHE A 111 15.77 -7.21 -2.75
CA PHE A 111 16.98 -7.92 -3.13
C PHE A 111 16.74 -9.41 -3.18
N ARG A 112 17.44 -10.08 -4.09
CA ARG A 112 17.57 -11.54 -4.13
C ARG A 112 19.01 -11.91 -3.88
N PHE A 113 19.22 -12.95 -3.08
CA PHE A 113 20.55 -13.50 -2.88
C PHE A 113 20.99 -14.27 -4.13
N ASN A 114 22.17 -13.93 -4.66
CA ASN A 114 22.79 -14.62 -5.77
C ASN A 114 23.86 -15.60 -5.24
N PRO A 115 23.59 -16.91 -5.27
CA PRO A 115 24.51 -17.91 -4.71
C PRO A 115 25.77 -18.08 -5.56
N SER A 116 25.80 -17.60 -6.80
CA SER A 116 26.97 -17.72 -7.69
C SER A 116 28.04 -16.66 -7.39
N THR A 117 27.67 -15.49 -6.89
CA THR A 117 28.57 -14.35 -6.58
C THR A 117 28.55 -13.93 -5.10
N PRO A 118 28.05 -14.81 -4.21
CA PRO A 118 27.57 -14.50 -2.86
C PRO A 118 27.16 -13.04 -2.57
N SER A 119 26.33 -12.45 -3.44
CA SER A 119 25.94 -11.04 -3.39
C SER A 119 24.43 -10.86 -3.32
N TRP A 120 23.99 -9.70 -2.82
CA TRP A 120 22.60 -9.29 -2.90
C TRP A 120 22.39 -8.46 -4.17
N ASP A 121 21.56 -8.98 -5.07
CA ASP A 121 21.22 -8.30 -6.31
C ASP A 121 19.88 -7.59 -6.10
N GLN A 122 19.85 -6.27 -6.34
CA GLN A 122 18.60 -5.51 -6.27
C GLN A 122 17.73 -5.82 -7.49
N ILE A 123 16.58 -6.44 -7.25
CA ILE A 123 15.67 -6.90 -8.31
C ILE A 123 14.47 -5.96 -8.53
N ASP A 124 14.08 -5.18 -7.52
CA ASP A 124 13.02 -4.18 -7.66
C ASP A 124 13.10 -3.05 -6.61
N ILE A 125 12.39 -1.96 -6.89
CA ILE A 125 12.13 -0.87 -5.95
C ILE A 125 10.64 -0.54 -5.95
N ILE A 126 10.04 -0.51 -4.75
CA ILE A 126 8.67 -0.02 -4.51
C ILE A 126 8.74 1.44 -4.07
N ASN A 127 7.81 2.25 -4.58
CA ASN A 127 7.83 3.70 -4.44
C ASN A 127 9.13 4.33 -5.00
N PHE A 128 9.49 3.94 -6.22
CA PHE A 128 10.75 4.34 -6.87
C PHE A 128 10.94 5.87 -6.93
N GLU A 129 9.86 6.61 -7.18
CA GLU A 129 9.88 8.07 -7.32
C GLU A 129 10.16 8.81 -6.01
N ALA A 130 10.01 8.15 -4.85
CA ALA A 130 10.28 8.78 -3.56
C ALA A 130 11.79 9.01 -3.37
N TYR A 131 12.14 10.20 -2.91
CA TYR A 131 13.50 10.54 -2.48
C TYR A 131 13.74 10.00 -1.07
N THR A 132 14.79 9.20 -0.88
CA THR A 132 15.18 8.69 0.45
C THR A 132 16.18 9.65 1.10
N PRO A 133 15.82 10.34 2.19
CA PRO A 133 16.75 11.19 2.93
C PRO A 133 17.77 10.36 3.72
N SER A 134 18.94 10.93 4.00
CA SER A 134 20.03 10.25 4.72
C SER A 134 19.71 9.93 6.19
N GLY A 135 18.62 10.46 6.75
CA GLY A 135 18.15 10.21 8.11
C GLY A 135 16.88 9.35 8.19
N SER A 136 16.55 8.60 7.13
CA SER A 136 15.43 7.66 7.18
C SER A 136 15.72 6.48 8.10
N ASP A 137 14.71 6.03 8.83
CA ASP A 137 14.77 4.77 9.59
C ASP A 137 14.74 3.61 8.60
N ILE A 138 15.66 2.66 8.75
CA ILE A 138 15.82 1.53 7.83
C ILE A 138 15.65 0.24 8.62
N THR A 139 14.70 -0.58 8.19
CA THR A 139 14.54 -1.94 8.66
C THR A 139 14.67 -2.93 7.51
N GLN A 140 14.97 -4.18 7.84
CA GLN A 140 15.16 -5.23 6.86
C GLN A 140 14.59 -6.55 7.38
N SER A 141 13.96 -7.30 6.49
CA SER A 141 13.54 -8.68 6.73
C SER A 141 14.08 -9.58 5.64
N GLU A 142 14.54 -10.76 6.03
CA GLU A 142 15.00 -11.79 5.11
C GLU A 142 14.01 -12.95 5.09
N LEU A 143 13.61 -13.35 3.89
CA LEU A 143 12.55 -14.31 3.65
C LEU A 143 13.07 -15.43 2.76
N TYR A 144 12.71 -16.66 3.09
CA TYR A 144 12.98 -17.84 2.26
C TYR A 144 11.71 -18.24 1.55
N ILE A 145 11.76 -18.24 0.23
CA ILE A 145 10.61 -18.51 -0.61
C ILE A 145 10.92 -19.70 -1.52
N PRO A 146 9.99 -20.65 -1.72
CA PRO A 146 10.17 -21.69 -2.72
C PRO A 146 10.46 -21.08 -4.09
N GLY A 147 11.66 -21.30 -4.60
CA GLY A 147 12.12 -20.82 -5.89
C GLY A 147 11.61 -21.66 -7.04
N PHE A 148 11.79 -21.13 -8.25
CA PHE A 148 11.26 -21.70 -9.50
C PHE A 148 11.74 -23.14 -9.81
N GLN A 149 12.87 -23.55 -9.24
CA GLN A 149 13.48 -24.87 -9.42
C GLN A 149 13.28 -25.83 -8.23
N GLY A 150 12.41 -25.49 -7.27
CA GLY A 150 12.21 -26.29 -6.05
C GLY A 150 13.30 -26.15 -5.00
N LEU A 151 14.29 -25.27 -5.22
CA LEU A 151 15.21 -24.77 -4.19
C LEU A 151 14.62 -23.53 -3.53
N TYR A 152 14.92 -23.29 -2.26
CA TYR A 152 14.53 -22.04 -1.60
C TYR A 152 15.40 -20.89 -2.12
N ASP A 153 14.76 -19.86 -2.64
CA ASP A 153 15.37 -18.57 -2.94
C ASP A 153 15.30 -17.68 -1.70
N GLN A 154 16.40 -16.97 -1.41
CA GLN A 154 16.46 -16.02 -0.30
C GLN A 154 16.25 -14.60 -0.84
N TYR A 155 15.32 -13.88 -0.22
CA TYR A 155 14.99 -12.50 -0.53
C TYR A 155 15.25 -11.63 0.69
N ARG A 156 15.60 -10.36 0.45
CA ARG A 156 15.69 -9.33 1.47
C ARG A 156 14.79 -8.18 1.07
N ILE A 157 13.90 -7.80 1.97
CA ILE A 157 13.04 -6.62 1.85
C ILE A 157 13.61 -5.57 2.79
N GLN A 158 14.11 -4.48 2.25
CA GLN A 158 14.61 -3.34 3.02
C GLN A 158 13.62 -2.18 2.91
N LEU A 159 13.01 -1.82 4.03
CA LEU A 159 12.04 -0.74 4.13
C LEU A 159 12.70 0.48 4.78
N SER A 160 12.68 1.61 4.08
CA SER A 160 13.10 2.91 4.58
C SER A 160 11.87 3.78 4.82
N ILE A 161 11.71 4.35 6.02
CA ILE A 161 10.59 5.24 6.39
C ILE A 161 11.15 6.55 6.95
N TRP A 162 10.51 7.67 6.63
CA TRP A 162 10.86 8.98 7.18
C TRP A 162 9.64 9.90 7.24
N TYR A 163 9.70 10.95 8.03
CA TYR A 163 8.69 12.01 8.03
C TYR A 163 8.94 13.02 6.92
N GLU A 164 7.87 13.50 6.29
CA GLU A 164 7.97 14.66 5.40
C GLU A 164 8.27 15.91 6.24
N VAL A 165 9.46 16.48 6.04
CA VAL A 165 9.79 17.79 6.57
C VAL A 165 9.15 18.81 5.63
N GLN A 166 8.15 19.55 6.12
CA GLN A 166 7.51 20.65 5.40
C GLN A 166 8.45 21.84 5.23
#